data_AF-A0ABD1TV14-F1
#
_entry.id   AF-A0ABD1TV14-F1
#
_cell.length_a   1.000
_cell.length_b   1.000
_cell.length_c   1.000
_cell.angle_alpha   90.00
_cell.angle_beta   90.00
_cell.angle_gamma   90.00
#
_symmetry.space_group_name_H-M   'P 1'
#
loop_
_entity.id
_entity.type
_entity.pdbx_description
1 polymer ?
#
loop_
_entity_poly.entity_id
_entity_poly.type
_entity_poly.pdbx_seq_one_letter_code
_entity_poly.pdbx_strand_id
1 'polypeptide(L)'
;MAERGEDDIPRDAKVVKTLLKSMNVDDYEPRVVHQFLELWYRYVVDVLTDAQSKVNFSFSQPPPREVLLELARNRNKIPLPKSIVGPGIPLPPEQDTLISPNYQLAIQKKRSQPIEETEDDDEGVDPTPTPTPTPTPNPNLSQDRRDLPQGTPQRVSFPLGAKRPR
;
A
#
# COMPACT_ATOMS: atom_id res chain seq x y z
N MET A 1 63.53 -39.04 -12.24
CA MET A 1 62.08 -39.20 -12.04
C MET A 1 61.69 -38.30 -10.89
N ALA A 2 60.90 -37.26 -11.14
CA ALA A 2 60.69 -36.16 -10.21
C ALA A 2 59.36 -36.35 -9.44
N GLU A 3 59.42 -36.99 -8.27
CA GLU A 3 58.39 -36.83 -7.23
C GLU A 3 58.75 -35.61 -6.37
N ARG A 4 58.38 -34.41 -6.84
CA ARG A 4 58.60 -33.16 -6.09
C ARG A 4 57.40 -32.22 -6.20
N GLY A 5 56.18 -32.77 -6.14
CA GLY A 5 54.94 -32.02 -6.35
C GLY A 5 53.83 -32.26 -5.31
N GLU A 6 53.93 -33.28 -4.46
CA GLU A 6 52.91 -33.60 -3.46
C GLU A 6 53.04 -32.71 -2.19
N ASP A 7 54.27 -32.32 -1.85
CA ASP A 7 54.58 -31.61 -0.60
C ASP A 7 54.22 -30.12 -0.63
N ASP A 8 54.25 -29.49 -1.81
CA ASP A 8 54.03 -28.05 -2.02
C ASP A 8 52.55 -27.66 -2.06
N ILE A 9 51.66 -28.65 -1.90
CA ILE A 9 50.20 -28.45 -1.91
C ILE A 9 49.75 -27.93 -0.54
N PRO A 10 48.91 -26.86 -0.48
CA PRO A 10 48.40 -26.34 0.79
C PRO A 10 47.58 -27.40 1.54
N ARG A 11 47.57 -27.30 2.88
CA ARG A 11 46.94 -28.30 3.77
C ARG A 11 45.50 -28.61 3.36
N ASP A 12 44.73 -27.59 3.04
CA ASP A 12 43.30 -27.73 2.73
C ASP A 12 43.08 -28.46 1.41
N ALA A 13 43.95 -28.24 0.41
CA ALA A 13 43.93 -29.03 -0.81
C ALA A 13 44.25 -30.51 -0.53
N LYS A 14 45.20 -30.82 0.37
CA LYS A 14 45.47 -32.22 0.79
C LYS A 14 44.23 -32.86 1.45
N VAL A 15 43.47 -32.10 2.24
CA VAL A 15 42.20 -32.57 2.84
C VAL A 15 41.16 -32.86 1.74
N VAL A 16 40.97 -31.96 0.78
CA VAL A 16 40.04 -32.18 -0.35
C VAL A 16 40.45 -33.40 -1.17
N LYS A 17 41.74 -33.57 -1.48
CA LYS A 17 42.24 -34.76 -2.18
C LYS A 17 41.99 -36.05 -1.41
N THR A 18 42.21 -36.03 -0.09
CA THR A 18 41.94 -37.18 0.79
C THR A 18 40.44 -37.51 0.83
N LEU A 19 39.58 -36.50 0.81
CA LEU A 19 38.12 -36.66 0.73
C LEU A 19 37.69 -37.30 -0.59
N LEU A 20 38.19 -36.80 -1.74
CA LEU A 20 37.90 -37.38 -3.05
C LEU A 20 38.33 -38.85 -3.12
N LYS A 21 39.52 -39.17 -2.62
CA LYS A 21 40.04 -40.53 -2.51
C LYS A 21 39.15 -41.43 -1.65
N SER A 22 38.62 -40.92 -0.54
CA SER A 22 37.70 -41.69 0.33
C SER A 22 36.35 -42.00 -0.32
N MET A 23 35.96 -41.21 -1.32
CA MET A 23 34.75 -41.44 -2.12
C MET A 23 35.03 -42.28 -3.38
N ASN A 24 36.19 -42.94 -3.44
CA ASN A 24 36.64 -43.71 -4.61
C ASN A 24 36.77 -42.86 -5.89
N VAL A 25 37.00 -41.55 -5.76
CA VAL A 25 37.29 -40.66 -6.87
C VAL A 25 38.79 -40.39 -6.91
N ASP A 26 39.50 -41.30 -7.59
CA ASP A 26 40.96 -41.26 -7.72
C ASP A 26 41.43 -40.46 -8.95
N ASP A 27 40.58 -40.31 -9.96
CA ASP A 27 40.86 -39.58 -11.20
C ASP A 27 39.92 -38.36 -11.31
N TYR A 28 40.52 -37.16 -11.25
CA TYR A 28 39.82 -35.89 -11.34
C TYR A 28 40.74 -34.82 -11.93
N GLU A 29 40.15 -33.85 -12.62
CA GLU A 29 40.92 -32.71 -13.11
C GLU A 29 41.46 -31.89 -11.93
N PRO A 30 42.73 -31.44 -11.95
CA PRO A 30 43.31 -30.62 -10.88
C PRO A 30 42.48 -29.38 -10.52
N ARG A 31 41.72 -28.83 -11.47
CA ARG A 31 40.81 -27.69 -11.26
C ARG A 31 39.69 -27.98 -10.26
N VAL A 32 39.26 -29.23 -10.12
CA VAL A 32 38.19 -29.62 -9.19
C VAL A 32 38.57 -29.27 -7.75
N VAL A 33 39.83 -29.51 -7.36
CA VAL A 33 40.31 -29.18 -6.02
C VAL A 33 40.26 -27.67 -5.76
N HIS A 34 40.70 -26.87 -6.75
CA HIS A 34 40.64 -25.42 -6.66
C HIS A 34 39.19 -24.91 -6.57
N GLN A 35 38.29 -25.45 -7.39
CA GLN A 35 36.88 -25.05 -7.39
C GLN A 35 36.17 -25.42 -6.10
N PHE A 36 36.50 -26.59 -5.53
CA PHE A 36 35.95 -27.04 -4.26
C PHE A 36 36.40 -26.14 -3.11
N LEU A 37 37.69 -25.77 -3.08
CA LEU A 37 38.21 -24.83 -2.08
C LEU A 37 37.51 -23.47 -2.20
N GLU A 38 37.40 -22.92 -3.41
CA GLU A 38 36.69 -21.64 -3.63
C GLU A 38 35.25 -21.69 -3.11
N LEU A 39 34.52 -22.76 -3.45
CA LEU A 39 33.14 -22.95 -2.99
C LEU A 39 33.05 -23.02 -1.47
N TRP A 40 33.95 -23.80 -0.85
CA TRP A 40 33.95 -24.01 0.59
C TRP A 40 34.25 -22.73 1.36
N TYR A 41 35.29 -21.99 0.97
CA TYR A 41 35.62 -20.72 1.61
C TYR A 41 34.52 -19.68 1.43
N ARG A 42 33.95 -19.56 0.22
CA ARG A 42 32.83 -18.64 -0.02
C ARG A 42 31.63 -18.97 0.86
N TYR A 43 31.24 -20.25 0.91
CA TYR A 43 30.10 -20.70 1.73
C TYR A 43 30.30 -20.41 3.22
N VAL A 44 31.48 -20.71 3.77
CA VAL A 44 31.76 -20.46 5.19
C VAL A 44 31.72 -18.96 5.50
N VAL A 45 32.30 -18.12 4.63
CA VAL A 45 32.26 -16.66 4.79
C VAL A 45 30.83 -16.13 4.75
N ASP A 46 29.99 -16.60 3.82
CA ASP A 46 28.60 -16.17 3.70
C ASP A 46 27.79 -16.51 4.95
N VAL A 47 27.94 -17.75 5.46
CA VAL A 47 27.24 -18.21 6.67
C VAL A 47 27.68 -17.42 7.91
N LEU A 48 28.99 -17.18 8.07
CA LEU A 48 29.51 -16.41 9.19
C LEU A 48 29.06 -14.95 9.13
N THR A 49 29.01 -14.37 7.94
CA THR A 49 28.54 -13.00 7.72
C THR A 49 27.05 -12.86 8.01
N ASP A 50 26.22 -13.81 7.56
CA ASP A 50 24.78 -13.84 7.88
C ASP A 50 24.56 -13.95 9.39
N ALA A 51 25.27 -14.88 10.05
CA ALA A 51 25.19 -15.05 11.49
C ALA A 51 25.57 -13.76 12.25
N GLN A 52 26.65 -13.09 11.85
CA GLN A 52 27.08 -11.83 12.47
C GLN A 52 26.05 -10.71 12.25
N SER A 53 25.46 -10.61 11.06
CA SER A 53 24.41 -9.63 10.80
C SER A 53 23.17 -9.86 11.67
N LYS A 54 22.73 -11.11 11.82
CA LYS A 54 21.60 -11.46 12.71
C LYS A 54 21.90 -11.12 14.16
N VAL A 55 23.12 -11.32 14.66
CA VAL A 55 23.45 -10.91 16.04
C VAL A 55 23.37 -9.39 16.21
N ASN A 56 23.80 -8.62 15.21
CA ASN A 56 23.79 -7.16 15.28
C ASN A 56 22.37 -6.56 15.18
N PHE A 57 21.45 -7.22 14.47
CA PHE A 57 20.11 -6.66 14.19
C PHE A 57 18.94 -7.41 14.84
N SER A 58 19.11 -8.68 15.22
CA SER A 58 18.01 -9.55 15.67
C SER A 58 17.80 -9.52 17.18
N PHE A 59 18.78 -9.09 17.97
CA PHE A 59 18.57 -8.83 19.38
C PHE A 59 18.06 -7.41 19.53
N SER A 60 16.73 -7.24 19.58
CA SER A 60 16.16 -6.01 20.12
C SER A 60 16.57 -5.93 21.59
N GLN A 61 17.72 -5.31 21.85
CA GLN A 61 18.03 -4.89 23.20
C GLN A 61 16.85 -4.04 23.65
N PRO A 62 16.30 -4.28 24.87
CA PRO A 62 15.25 -3.43 25.37
C PRO A 62 15.75 -1.99 25.26
N PRO A 63 14.98 -1.09 24.60
CA PRO A 63 15.47 0.24 24.30
C PRO A 63 15.98 0.91 25.57
N PRO A 64 17.15 1.58 25.53
CA PRO A 64 17.76 2.15 26.73
C PRO A 64 16.76 2.99 27.51
N ARG A 65 16.70 2.79 28.83
CA ARG A 65 15.73 3.43 29.72
C ARG A 65 15.74 4.95 29.58
N GLU A 66 16.91 5.54 29.33
CA GLU A 66 17.10 6.97 29.11
C GLU A 66 16.34 7.48 27.89
N VAL A 67 16.43 6.77 26.75
CA VAL A 67 15.69 7.11 25.52
C VAL A 67 14.18 7.04 25.78
N LEU A 68 13.71 5.99 26.46
CA LEU A 68 12.30 5.84 26.79
C LEU A 68 11.81 6.93 27.77
N LEU A 69 12.62 7.26 28.78
CA LEU A 69 12.34 8.34 29.75
C LEU A 69 12.31 9.71 29.08
N GLU A 70 13.22 9.97 28.15
CA GLU A 70 13.27 11.22 27.41
C GLU A 70 12.04 11.39 26.51
N LEU A 71 11.68 10.34 25.76
CA LEU A 71 10.45 10.31 24.96
C LEU A 71 9.20 10.46 25.82
N ALA A 72 9.14 9.75 26.96
CA ALA A 72 8.04 9.84 27.91
C ALA A 72 7.93 11.25 28.51
N ARG A 73 9.04 11.87 28.91
CA ARG A 73 9.07 13.26 29.40
C ARG A 73 8.63 14.24 28.31
N ASN A 74 8.95 14.00 27.05
CA ASN A 74 8.53 14.86 25.94
C ASN A 74 7.01 14.77 25.71
N ARG A 75 6.46 13.56 25.63
CA ARG A 75 5.02 13.31 25.42
C ARG A 75 4.15 13.71 26.61
N ASN A 76 4.58 13.39 27.83
CA ASN A 76 3.78 13.59 29.05
C ASN A 76 3.73 15.05 29.52
N LYS A 77 4.47 15.98 28.88
CA LYS A 77 4.34 17.43 29.13
C LYS A 77 3.02 18.01 28.59
N ILE A 78 2.37 17.30 27.67
CA ILE A 78 1.08 17.73 27.10
C ILE A 78 -0.01 17.27 28.08
N PRO A 79 -0.79 18.19 28.69
CA PRO A 79 -1.86 17.81 29.59
C PRO A 79 -2.90 16.98 28.85
N LEU A 80 -3.54 16.06 29.57
CA LEU A 80 -4.61 15.25 29.01
C LEU A 80 -5.74 16.14 28.46
N PRO A 81 -6.41 15.75 27.36
CA PRO A 81 -7.59 16.46 26.88
C PRO A 81 -8.68 16.45 27.95
N LYS A 82 -9.49 17.52 27.99
CA LYS A 82 -10.63 17.60 28.91
C LYS A 82 -11.58 16.43 28.61
N SER A 83 -12.03 15.73 29.65
CA SER A 83 -12.95 14.59 29.51
C SER A 83 -14.15 14.96 28.65
N ILE A 84 -14.37 14.22 27.57
CA ILE A 84 -15.55 14.38 26.73
C ILE A 84 -16.73 13.83 27.53
N VAL A 85 -17.61 14.71 27.97
CA VAL A 85 -18.74 14.36 28.82
C VAL A 85 -19.83 13.78 27.92
N GLY A 86 -19.95 12.46 27.90
CA GLY A 86 -21.02 11.76 27.20
C GLY A 86 -20.97 10.25 27.45
N PRO A 87 -22.11 9.56 27.55
CA PRO A 87 -22.12 8.11 27.58
C PRO A 87 -21.68 7.58 26.20
N GLY A 88 -20.50 6.97 26.14
CA GLY A 88 -19.99 6.32 24.92
C GLY A 88 -18.50 6.52 24.70
N ILE A 89 -18.01 5.92 23.62
CA ILE A 89 -16.62 6.07 23.16
C ILE A 89 -16.57 7.31 22.27
N PRO A 90 -15.79 8.35 22.60
CA PRO A 90 -15.64 9.50 21.73
C PRO A 90 -14.93 9.06 20.45
N LEU A 91 -15.61 9.25 19.31
CA LEU A 91 -14.98 9.08 18.01
C LEU A 91 -14.11 10.30 17.71
N PRO A 92 -12.99 10.13 16.99
CA PRO A 92 -12.29 11.23 16.36
C PRO A 92 -13.23 12.07 15.46
N PRO A 93 -12.80 13.26 14.99
CA PRO A 93 -13.51 13.99 13.96
C PRO A 93 -13.90 13.11 12.77
N GLU A 94 -14.99 13.42 12.08
CA GLU A 94 -15.51 12.59 10.97
C GLU A 94 -14.45 12.34 9.88
N GLN A 95 -13.62 13.34 9.59
CA GLN A 95 -12.50 13.25 8.64
C GLN A 95 -11.40 12.22 9.02
N ASP A 96 -11.23 11.97 10.32
CA ASP A 96 -10.25 11.01 10.87
C ASP A 96 -10.92 9.65 11.15
N THR A 97 -12.22 9.53 10.89
CA THR A 97 -13.02 8.35 11.19
C THR A 97 -13.27 7.51 9.93
N LEU A 98 -12.79 6.27 9.91
CA LEU A 98 -12.94 5.34 8.77
C LEU A 98 -14.26 4.55 8.79
N ILE A 99 -15.35 5.13 9.31
CA ILE A 99 -16.66 4.47 9.41
C ILE A 99 -17.50 4.58 8.13
N SER A 100 -17.16 5.51 7.23
CA SER A 100 -17.88 5.71 5.98
C SER A 100 -16.97 5.50 4.77
N PRO A 101 -17.48 4.95 3.65
CA PRO A 101 -16.71 4.83 2.42
C PRO A 101 -16.25 6.21 1.93
N ASN A 102 -14.94 6.40 1.80
CA ASN A 102 -14.34 7.58 1.18
C ASN A 102 -14.32 7.49 -0.37
N TYR A 103 -15.06 6.55 -0.93
CA TYR A 103 -15.19 6.37 -2.38
C TYR A 103 -16.66 6.38 -2.80
N GLN A 104 -16.93 6.91 -3.99
CA GLN A 104 -18.23 6.81 -4.64
C GLN A 104 -18.09 6.16 -6.01
N LEU A 105 -18.86 5.11 -6.24
CA LEU A 105 -18.97 4.48 -7.54
C LEU A 105 -19.86 5.35 -8.42
N ALA A 106 -19.31 5.91 -9.50
CA ALA A 106 -20.08 6.67 -10.48
C ALA A 106 -20.90 5.70 -11.34
N ILE A 107 -22.08 5.29 -10.85
CA ILE A 107 -23.04 4.54 -11.66
C ILE A 107 -23.73 5.56 -12.58
N GLN A 108 -23.39 5.54 -13.87
CA GLN A 108 -24.08 6.38 -14.84
C GLN A 108 -25.55 5.96 -14.90
N LYS A 109 -26.44 6.81 -14.38
CA LYS A 109 -27.88 6.65 -14.56
C LYS A 109 -28.16 6.88 -16.04
N LYS A 110 -28.25 5.80 -16.82
CA LYS A 110 -28.68 5.86 -18.22
C LYS A 110 -30.10 6.43 -18.21
N ARG A 111 -30.23 7.71 -18.55
CA ARG A 111 -31.53 8.36 -18.77
C ARG A 111 -32.15 7.65 -19.96
N SER A 112 -33.12 6.79 -19.72
CA SER A 112 -34.02 6.29 -20.76
C SER A 112 -34.71 7.50 -21.37
N GLN A 113 -34.26 7.88 -22.57
CA GLN A 113 -35.00 8.83 -23.42
C GLN A 113 -36.37 8.20 -23.71
N PRO A 114 -37.49 8.93 -23.57
CA PRO A 114 -38.76 8.47 -24.13
C PRO A 114 -38.57 8.35 -25.63
N ILE A 115 -38.87 7.18 -26.19
CA ILE A 115 -39.03 7.02 -27.63
C ILE A 115 -40.30 7.82 -27.97
N GLU A 116 -40.16 8.92 -28.70
CA GLU A 116 -41.29 9.55 -29.39
C GLU A 116 -41.81 8.54 -30.40
N GLU A 117 -43.04 8.06 -30.17
CA GLU A 117 -43.81 7.32 -31.15
C GLU A 117 -44.25 8.30 -32.24
N THR A 118 -43.82 8.05 -33.47
CA THR A 118 -44.27 8.77 -34.66
C THR A 118 -45.68 8.28 -35.02
N GLU A 119 -46.63 9.18 -34.78
CA GLU A 119 -47.91 9.49 -35.44
C GLU A 119 -48.54 8.48 -36.42
N ASP A 120 -49.85 8.21 -36.24
CA ASP A 120 -50.81 7.96 -37.33
C ASP A 120 -52.25 8.34 -36.90
N ASP A 121 -52.81 9.33 -37.60
CA ASP A 121 -54.20 9.76 -37.86
C ASP A 121 -55.31 9.79 -36.76
N ASP A 122 -55.93 10.96 -36.53
CA ASP A 122 -57.22 11.38 -37.16
C ASP A 122 -57.84 12.66 -36.53
N GLU A 123 -58.63 13.36 -37.35
CA GLU A 123 -59.20 14.72 -37.33
C GLU A 123 -59.72 15.41 -36.04
N GLY A 124 -59.65 16.77 -36.04
CA GLY A 124 -60.83 17.60 -35.71
C GLY A 124 -60.67 18.91 -34.88
N VAL A 125 -60.65 20.06 -35.59
CA VAL A 125 -61.31 21.37 -35.27
C VAL A 125 -60.63 22.41 -34.33
N ASP A 126 -60.28 23.57 -34.93
CA ASP A 126 -59.96 24.93 -34.40
C ASP A 126 -61.27 25.68 -33.97
N PRO A 127 -61.37 26.79 -33.15
CA PRO A 127 -60.43 27.93 -33.08
C PRO A 127 -60.14 28.65 -31.72
N THR A 128 -59.07 29.46 -31.80
CA THR A 128 -58.47 30.56 -31.00
C THR A 128 -59.41 31.48 -30.13
N PRO A 129 -58.94 32.35 -29.18
CA PRO A 129 -57.73 33.23 -29.26
C PRO A 129 -56.86 33.50 -27.97
N THR A 130 -55.65 34.02 -28.26
CA THR A 130 -54.61 34.83 -27.55
C THR A 130 -55.12 35.85 -26.48
N PRO A 131 -54.30 36.52 -25.60
CA PRO A 131 -52.84 36.79 -25.66
C PRO A 131 -51.98 36.87 -24.35
N THR A 132 -50.66 37.00 -24.52
CA THR A 132 -49.55 37.46 -23.63
C THR A 132 -49.79 38.88 -23.04
N PRO A 133 -49.11 39.42 -21.96
CA PRO A 133 -47.65 39.65 -21.87
C PRO A 133 -46.97 39.70 -20.45
N THR A 134 -45.63 39.72 -20.42
CA THR A 134 -44.69 40.08 -19.32
C THR A 134 -44.83 41.56 -18.86
N PRO A 135 -44.44 42.05 -17.63
CA PRO A 135 -43.03 42.24 -17.19
C PRO A 135 -42.70 42.26 -15.65
N THR A 136 -41.40 42.18 -15.32
CA THR A 136 -40.64 42.40 -14.04
C THR A 136 -41.05 43.61 -13.16
N PRO A 137 -40.76 43.73 -11.81
CA PRO A 137 -39.41 43.60 -11.19
C PRO A 137 -39.30 43.16 -9.68
N ASN A 138 -38.05 42.87 -9.25
CA ASN A 138 -37.59 42.54 -7.88
C ASN A 138 -38.01 43.56 -6.79
N PRO A 139 -38.13 43.17 -5.50
CA PRO A 139 -37.00 43.34 -4.55
C PRO A 139 -36.90 42.30 -3.40
N ASN A 140 -35.69 42.14 -2.85
CA ASN A 140 -35.36 41.34 -1.65
C ASN A 140 -36.02 41.86 -0.36
N LEU A 141 -36.53 40.98 0.53
CA LEU A 141 -36.13 40.88 1.96
C LEU A 141 -36.77 39.69 2.73
N SER A 142 -35.92 38.97 3.48
CA SER A 142 -36.12 38.30 4.80
C SER A 142 -36.92 37.00 4.97
N GLN A 143 -36.23 35.88 5.25
CA GLN A 143 -36.14 35.20 6.58
C GLN A 143 -35.50 33.81 6.44
N ASP A 144 -34.28 33.66 6.94
CA ASP A 144 -33.92 32.87 8.14
C ASP A 144 -33.84 31.35 7.90
N ARG A 145 -32.60 30.85 7.74
CA ARG A 145 -32.10 29.69 8.50
C ARG A 145 -30.59 29.55 8.36
N ARG A 146 -29.94 29.64 9.52
CA ARG A 146 -28.56 29.22 9.78
C ARG A 146 -28.42 27.72 9.45
N ASP A 147 -27.28 27.29 8.90
CA ASP A 147 -26.46 26.18 9.44
C ASP A 147 -25.24 25.82 8.53
N LEU A 148 -24.05 25.89 9.15
CA LEU A 148 -22.79 25.17 8.93
C LEU A 148 -21.96 25.32 7.62
N PRO A 149 -20.64 25.64 7.71
CA PRO A 149 -19.69 25.37 6.63
C PRO A 149 -19.40 23.87 6.61
N GLN A 150 -20.07 23.15 5.72
CA GLN A 150 -19.83 21.72 5.50
C GLN A 150 -18.54 21.57 4.66
N GLY A 151 -17.40 21.44 5.34
CA GLY A 151 -16.17 20.94 4.73
C GLY A 151 -16.41 19.51 4.29
N THR A 152 -16.82 19.32 3.04
CA THR A 152 -17.04 17.98 2.46
C THR A 152 -15.72 17.20 2.49
N PRO A 153 -15.69 15.96 3.02
CA PRO A 153 -14.51 15.12 2.87
C PRO A 153 -14.25 14.89 1.38
N GLN A 154 -12.96 14.89 1.00
CA GLN A 154 -12.49 14.70 -0.37
C GLN A 154 -12.91 13.31 -0.91
N ARG A 155 -14.17 13.18 -1.37
CA ARG A 155 -14.71 11.93 -1.91
C ARG A 155 -14.01 11.61 -3.23
N VAL A 156 -13.36 10.46 -3.29
CA VAL A 156 -12.71 9.99 -4.52
C VAL A 156 -13.72 9.19 -5.34
N SER A 157 -14.02 9.63 -6.56
CA SER A 157 -14.91 8.88 -7.46
C SER A 157 -14.10 8.08 -8.47
N PHE A 158 -14.54 6.85 -8.76
CA PHE A 158 -13.93 6.00 -9.78
C PHE A 158 -14.96 5.73 -10.88
N PRO A 159 -14.64 6.03 -12.15
CA PRO A 159 -15.50 5.63 -13.26
C PRO A 159 -15.42 4.11 -13.43
N LEU A 160 -16.57 3.44 -13.39
CA LEU A 160 -16.65 2.04 -13.79
C LEU A 160 -16.46 1.98 -15.30
N GLY A 161 -15.29 1.53 -15.76
CA GLY A 161 -14.97 1.40 -17.18
C GLY A 161 -16.03 0.56 -17.89
N ALA A 162 -16.63 1.11 -18.94
CA ALA A 162 -17.50 0.36 -19.83
C ALA A 162 -16.73 -0.86 -20.37
N LYS A 163 -17.32 -2.05 -20.24
CA LYS A 163 -16.77 -3.31 -20.74
C LYS A 163 -16.27 -3.12 -22.17
N ARG A 164 -14.97 -3.33 -22.40
CA ARG A 164 -14.43 -3.43 -23.76
C ARG A 164 -15.10 -4.65 -24.42
N PRO A 165 -15.71 -4.49 -25.61
CA PRO A 165 -16.20 -5.63 -26.37
C PRO A 165 -15.02 -6.52 -26.79
N ARG A 166 -15.28 -7.83 -26.81
CA ARG A 166 -14.32 -8.88 -27.17
C ARG A 166 -13.91 -8.81 -28.63
#